data_AF-A0A7K0PIB1-F1
#
_entry.id   AF-A0A7K0PIB1-F1
#
_cell.length_a   1.000
_cell.length_b   1.000
_cell.length_c   1.000
_cell.angle_alpha   90.00
_cell.angle_beta   90.00
_cell.angle_gamma   90.00
#
_symmetry.space_group_name_H-M   'P 1'
#
loop_
_entity.id
_entity.type
_entity.pdbx_description
1 polymer ?
#
loop_
_entity_poly.entity_id
_entity_poly.type
_entity_poly.pdbx_seq_one_letter_code
_entity_poly.pdbx_strand_id
1 'polypeptide(L)' 'MARGDVRVAATLACETCKRRNYQTKKNKRNTPDRLTI' A
#
# COMPACT_ATOMS: atom_id res chain seq x y z
N MET A 1 -21.51 -7.31 6.67
CA MET A 1 -20.48 -7.25 5.62
C MET A 1 -19.67 -5.99 5.84
N ALA A 2 -18.40 -6.10 6.27
CA ALA A 2 -17.55 -4.92 6.44
C ALA A 2 -17.52 -4.18 5.09
N ARG A 3 -17.93 -2.90 5.09
CA ARG A 3 -17.88 -2.04 3.91
C ARG A 3 -16.47 -2.17 3.33
N GLY A 4 -16.36 -2.54 2.06
CA GLY A 4 -15.06 -2.70 1.41
C GLY A 4 -14.31 -1.38 1.51
N ASP A 5 -13.44 -1.27 2.51
CA ASP A 5 -12.68 -0.06 2.77
C ASP A 5 -11.79 0.19 1.56
N VAL A 6 -12.17 1.22 0.81
CA VAL A 6 -11.50 1.65 -0.42
C VAL A 6 -10.04 2.03 -0.16
N ARG A 7 -9.72 2.37 1.09
CA ARG A 7 -8.38 2.68 1.58
C ARG A 7 -7.81 1.48 2.35
N VAL A 8 -6.79 0.85 1.78
CA VAL A 8 -6.10 -0.31 2.36
C VAL A 8 -4.72 0.13 2.86
N ALA A 9 -4.29 -0.38 4.01
CA ALA A 9 -2.91 -0.21 4.46
C ALA A 9 -1.96 -0.98 3.55
N ALA A 10 -0.98 -0.29 2.95
CA ALA A 10 0.06 -0.86 2.12
C ALA A 10 1.41 -0.69 2.82
N THR A 11 2.18 -1.77 2.90
CA THR A 11 3.55 -1.75 3.41
C THR A 11 4.51 -1.71 2.22
N LEU A 12 5.30 -0.64 2.10
CA LEU A 12 6.31 -0.51 1.05
C LEU A 12 7.66 -0.98 1.59
N ALA A 13 8.37 -1.72 0.74
CA ALA A 13 9.75 -2.12 0.98
C ALA A 13 10.68 -1.13 0.30
N CYS A 14 11.75 -0.75 0.98
CA CYS A 14 12.81 0.02 0.37
C CYS A 14 13.69 -0.90 -0.50
N GLU A 15 13.92 -0.56 -1.77
CA GLU A 15 14.76 -1.35 -2.67
C GLU A 15 16.24 -1.38 -2.25
N THR A 16 16.74 -0.28 -1.69
CA THR A 16 18.14 -0.15 -1.29
C THR A 16 18.41 -0.80 0.07
N CYS A 17 17.54 -0.60 1.06
CA CYS A 17 17.72 -1.13 2.41
C CYS A 17 17.08 -2.51 2.63
N LYS A 18 16.27 -3.01 1.69
CA LYS A 18 15.47 -4.25 1.79
C LYS A 18 14.58 -4.35 3.05
N ARG A 19 14.29 -3.20 3.68
CA ARG A 19 13.48 -3.10 4.90
C ARG A 19 12.07 -2.62 4.56
N ARG A 20 11.08 -3.21 5.22
CA ARG A 20 9.66 -2.82 5.14
C ARG A 20 9.37 -1.71 6.14
N ASN A 21 9.87 -0.50 5.86
CA ASN A 21 9.81 0.62 6.81
C ASN A 21 8.69 1.64 6.53
N TYR A 22 7.98 1.52 5.42
CA TYR A 22 6.97 2.51 5.05
C TYR A 22 5.58 1.91 5.14
N GLN A 23 4.74 2.47 6.03
CA GLN A 23 3.32 2.19 6.09
C GLN A 23 2.55 3.35 5.49
N THR A 24 1.82 3.10 4.41
CA THR A 24 0.98 4.11 3.75
C THR A 24 -0.42 3.57 3.55
N LYS A 25 -1.38 4.45 3.31
CA LYS A 25 -2.76 4.06 2.97
C LYS A 25 -2.95 4.25 1.48
N LYS A 26 -3.16 3.15 0.77
CA LYS A 26 -3.39 3.13 -0.67
C LYS A 26 -4.89 3.12 -0.94
N ASN A 27 -5.35 3.94 -1.88
CA ASN A 27 -6.73 3.92 -2.35
C ASN A 27 -6.86 2.97 -3.55
N LYS A 28 -7.49 1.81 -3.36
CA LYS A 28 -7.64 0.77 -4.39
C LYS A 28 -8.45 1.24 -5.61
N ARG A 29 -9.27 2.29 -5.48
CA ARG A 29 -10.09 2.84 -6.57
C ARG A 29 -9.29 3.70 -7.55
N ASN A 30 -8.35 4.49 -7.03
CA ASN A 30 -7.56 5.42 -7.86
C ASN A 30 -6.22 4.83 -8.28
N THR A 31 -5.65 3.96 -7.44
CA THR A 31 -4.43 3.21 -7.75
C THR A 31 -4.73 1.74 -7.57
N PRO A 32 -5.19 1.00 -8.60
CA PRO A 32 -5.40 -0.44 -8.48
C PRO A 32 -4.06 -1.19 -8.44
N ASP A 33 -3.05 -0.73 -9.17
CA ASP A 33 -1.76 -1.40 -9.36
C ASP A 33 -0.85 -1.41 -8.13
N ARG A 34 0.03 -2.42 -8.04
CA ARG A 34 0.97 -2.56 -6.92
C ARG A 34 1.86 -1.32 -6.83
N LEU A 35 1.93 -0.68 -5.66
CA LEU A 35 2.85 0.42 -5.42
C LEU A 35 4.28 -0.14 -5.39
N THR A 36 5.09 0.29 -6.35
CA THR A 36 6.53 0.03 -6.44
C THR A 36 7.27 1.33 -6.10
N ILE A 37 8.21 1.27 -5.16
CA ILE A 37 9.16 2.33 -4.81
C ILE A 37 10.54 1.76 -5.07
#